data_AF-A0A518LK54-F1
#
_entry.id   AF-A0A518LK54-F1
#
_cell.length_a   1.000
_cell.length_b   1.000
_cell.length_c   1.000
_cell.angle_alpha   90.00
_cell.angle_beta   90.00
_cell.angle_gamma   90.00
#
_symmetry.space_group_name_H-M   'P 1'
#
loop_
_entity.id
_entity.type
_entity.pdbx_description
1 polymer ?
#
loop_
_entity_poly.entity_id
_entity_poly.type
_entity_poly.pdbx_seq_one_letter_code
_entity_poly.pdbx_strand_id
1 'polypeptide(L)'
;MTRNLVLITVSVTLLAGAACIPEKRVAWSHDGKTAAISTNKGLRFVDGDGKLLGARLDCSSARPAWYPDNRRLAIAFASQVAGWDQIAPIYSPQQIQEIEKAARTAKERVLAYNGDWNQFKLDAQESHTPGMDAAILFYLRDKLPDGLPEKLGDKWIDFREADATVWTLQVFDLEGEKLTPGKVLRRTLDEIWMPAVSPTGKAVAYLAKSAAAQKDAVGLFVASTNGGEPRLIHANVAMGFDWSADGRTLVYLCGPADGGNESNVTLGSVSTIQVAAEDGSLLPTFNKQEDHVGVLFSQLFNVRALRDGRLMFSSVEFSLPATNRDMPQRWTLFVLDPRTPASVLRVLPRDFSEPIEMTSALFQLAPDEKRVLIPGSKGRVYLFDFTSGESKAVQAEEVVDRAQIVPAWRNNAEFTFVRPYKSPEGKDGGELTHWKSDTAQPFGKAWPEETRDGWLSPE
;
A
#
# COMPACT_ATOMS: atom_id res chain seq x y z
N MET A 1 -0.82 -13.75 37.41
CA MET A 1 0.49 -13.28 36.90
C MET A 1 0.69 -13.83 35.50
N THR A 2 0.17 -13.09 34.53
CA THR A 2 0.30 -13.35 33.10
C THR A 2 1.75 -13.11 32.69
N ARG A 3 2.41 -14.16 32.17
CA ARG A 3 3.77 -14.11 31.63
C ARG A 3 3.76 -13.21 30.38
N ASN A 4 4.17 -11.96 30.54
CA ASN A 4 4.57 -11.12 29.41
C ASN A 4 5.93 -11.63 28.93
N LEU A 5 5.91 -12.55 27.96
CA LEU A 5 7.08 -13.01 27.23
C LEU A 5 7.47 -11.90 26.24
N VAL A 6 8.34 -10.98 26.66
CA VAL A 6 8.94 -10.00 25.75
C VAL A 6 10.13 -10.69 25.09
N LEU A 7 9.87 -11.24 23.91
CA LEU A 7 10.84 -11.80 22.99
C LEU A 7 11.97 -10.78 22.74
N ILE A 8 13.19 -11.28 22.48
CA ILE A 8 14.06 -10.56 21.53
C ILE A 8 13.19 -10.41 20.30
N THR A 9 12.67 -9.21 20.07
CA THR A 9 12.00 -8.93 18.83
C THR A 9 13.09 -8.73 17.79
N VAL A 10 13.73 -9.85 17.40
CA VAL A 10 13.90 -10.12 15.98
C VAL A 10 12.47 -10.22 15.47
N SER A 11 11.84 -9.06 15.26
CA SER A 11 10.54 -8.93 14.59
C SER A 11 10.78 -9.24 13.12
N VAL A 12 11.14 -10.49 12.86
CA VAL A 12 11.00 -11.12 11.55
C VAL A 12 9.52 -11.51 11.33
N THR A 13 8.67 -11.37 12.36
CA THR A 13 7.24 -11.06 12.19
C THR A 13 7.06 -9.59 11.79
N LEU A 14 7.42 -9.28 10.54
CA LEU A 14 7.15 -8.02 9.85
C LEU A 14 5.64 -7.79 9.57
N LEU A 15 4.75 -8.55 10.22
CA LEU A 15 3.29 -8.49 10.02
C LEU A 15 2.57 -7.58 11.01
N ALA A 16 3.16 -7.22 12.15
CA ALA A 16 2.44 -6.47 13.20
C ALA A 16 2.53 -4.94 13.08
N GLY A 17 3.47 -4.39 12.29
CA GLY A 17 3.62 -2.94 12.08
C GLY A 17 2.80 -2.37 10.92
N ALA A 18 2.24 -3.23 10.06
CA ALA A 18 1.49 -2.83 8.87
C ALA A 18 -0.04 -2.82 9.07
N ALA A 19 -0.52 -3.07 10.31
CA ALA A 19 -1.94 -2.99 10.66
C ALA A 19 -2.56 -1.60 10.40
N CYS A 20 -1.74 -0.59 10.07
CA CYS A 20 -2.18 0.78 9.85
C CYS A 20 -2.35 1.16 8.36
N ILE A 21 -2.27 0.22 7.41
CA ILE A 21 -2.50 0.53 5.98
C ILE A 21 -3.76 -0.20 5.52
N PRO A 22 -4.85 0.51 5.22
CA PRO A 22 -6.08 -0.14 4.80
C PRO A 22 -5.91 -0.80 3.45
N GLU A 23 -6.22 -2.09 3.39
CA GLU A 23 -5.99 -2.89 2.19
C GLU A 23 -7.07 -2.62 1.13
N LYS A 24 -6.65 -2.29 -0.09
CA LYS A 24 -7.52 -2.35 -1.27
C LYS A 24 -7.74 -3.82 -1.64
N ARG A 25 -8.69 -4.46 -0.97
CA ARG A 25 -8.96 -5.90 -1.13
C ARG A 25 -9.67 -6.25 -2.43
N VAL A 26 -10.34 -5.31 -3.08
CA VAL A 26 -11.05 -5.54 -4.34
C VAL A 26 -10.45 -4.67 -5.45
N ALA A 27 -10.06 -5.30 -6.56
CA ALA A 27 -9.60 -4.63 -7.76
C ALA A 27 -10.36 -5.16 -8.99
N TRP A 28 -11.22 -4.33 -9.57
CA TRP A 28 -11.93 -4.63 -10.81
C TRP A 28 -11.03 -4.41 -12.03
N SER A 29 -11.18 -5.26 -13.05
CA SER A 29 -10.67 -5.02 -14.39
C SER A 29 -11.30 -3.73 -14.96
N HIS A 30 -10.62 -3.07 -15.89
CA HIS A 30 -11.09 -1.80 -16.45
C HIS A 30 -12.42 -1.95 -17.22
N ASP A 31 -12.71 -3.15 -17.73
CA ASP A 31 -13.99 -3.47 -18.36
C ASP A 31 -15.08 -3.96 -17.37
N GLY A 32 -14.74 -4.06 -16.07
CA GLY A 32 -15.66 -4.45 -15.01
C GLY A 32 -16.17 -5.89 -15.08
N LYS A 33 -15.55 -6.76 -15.90
CA LYS A 33 -15.98 -8.16 -16.04
C LYS A 33 -15.41 -9.10 -14.98
N THR A 34 -14.25 -8.75 -14.42
CA THR A 34 -13.56 -9.59 -13.46
C THR A 34 -13.04 -8.76 -12.31
N ALA A 35 -13.15 -9.26 -11.08
CA ALA A 35 -12.50 -8.69 -9.92
C ALA A 35 -11.47 -9.66 -9.34
N ALA A 36 -10.33 -9.11 -8.94
CA ALA A 36 -9.35 -9.77 -8.10
C ALA A 36 -9.64 -9.41 -6.64
N ILE A 37 -9.77 -10.44 -5.79
CA ILE A 37 -10.16 -10.35 -4.39
C ILE A 37 -8.98 -10.85 -3.52
N SER A 38 -8.44 -9.96 -2.70
CA SER A 38 -7.31 -10.24 -1.81
C SER A 38 -7.83 -10.72 -0.46
N THR A 39 -7.53 -11.98 -0.13
CA THR A 39 -7.90 -12.64 1.11
C THR A 39 -6.64 -12.97 1.91
N ASN A 40 -6.81 -13.46 3.14
CA ASN A 40 -5.68 -13.88 3.97
C ASN A 40 -4.99 -15.15 3.43
N LYS A 41 -5.64 -15.87 2.51
CA LYS A 41 -5.10 -17.07 1.84
C LYS A 41 -4.60 -16.80 0.42
N GLY A 42 -4.57 -15.53 0.00
CA GLY A 42 -4.01 -15.09 -1.26
C GLY A 42 -5.04 -14.39 -2.15
N LEU A 43 -4.90 -14.56 -3.46
CA LEU A 43 -5.75 -13.90 -4.44
C LEU A 43 -6.78 -14.88 -5.01
N ARG A 44 -8.03 -14.43 -5.07
CA ARG A 44 -9.16 -15.11 -5.72
C ARG A 44 -9.70 -14.22 -6.83
N PHE A 45 -10.34 -14.82 -7.83
CA PHE A 45 -10.95 -14.08 -8.92
C PHE A 45 -12.44 -14.35 -8.97
N VAL A 46 -13.22 -13.33 -9.31
CA VAL A 46 -14.68 -13.42 -9.44
C VAL A 46 -15.13 -12.75 -10.72
N ASP A 47 -16.22 -13.23 -11.30
CA ASP A 47 -16.87 -12.55 -12.40
C ASP A 47 -17.71 -11.35 -11.93
N GLY A 48 -18.33 -10.68 -12.90
CA GLY A 48 -19.20 -9.54 -12.68
C GLY A 48 -20.43 -9.78 -11.80
N ASP A 49 -20.82 -11.04 -11.61
CA ASP A 49 -21.97 -11.43 -10.78
C ASP A 49 -21.52 -11.96 -9.42
N GLY A 50 -20.20 -11.98 -9.17
CA GLY A 50 -19.60 -12.40 -7.91
C GLY A 50 -19.40 -13.91 -7.80
N LYS A 51 -19.52 -14.65 -8.90
CA LYS A 51 -19.17 -16.08 -8.92
C LYS A 51 -17.65 -16.23 -8.88
N LEU A 52 -17.15 -17.12 -8.02
CA LEU A 52 -15.73 -17.46 -7.99
C LEU A 52 -15.31 -18.17 -9.28
N LEU A 53 -14.17 -17.73 -9.80
CA LEU A 53 -13.47 -18.35 -10.92
C LEU A 53 -12.41 -19.33 -10.40
N GLY A 54 -12.03 -20.32 -11.22
CA GLY A 54 -11.00 -21.30 -10.85
C GLY A 54 -9.58 -20.71 -10.67
N ALA A 55 -9.32 -19.53 -11.26
CA ALA A 55 -8.03 -18.85 -11.14
C ALA A 55 -7.79 -18.40 -9.69
N ARG A 56 -6.58 -18.66 -9.17
CA ARG A 56 -6.14 -18.20 -7.86
C ARG A 56 -4.63 -18.11 -7.75
N LEU A 57 -4.17 -17.34 -6.78
CA LEU A 57 -2.78 -17.32 -6.32
C LEU A 57 -2.79 -17.59 -4.82
N ASP A 58 -2.21 -18.71 -4.39
CA ASP A 58 -2.08 -19.04 -2.97
C ASP A 58 -0.79 -18.40 -2.45
N CYS A 59 -0.94 -17.36 -1.63
CA CYS A 59 0.15 -16.54 -1.07
C CYS A 59 -0.37 -15.77 0.15
N SER A 60 0.52 -15.07 0.86
CA SER A 60 0.09 -14.07 1.84
C SER A 60 0.04 -12.68 1.19
N SER A 61 -0.91 -11.84 1.64
CA SER A 61 -0.96 -10.40 1.35
C SER A 61 -0.79 -10.02 -0.12
N ALA A 62 -1.71 -10.47 -0.97
CA ALA A 62 -1.71 -10.11 -2.40
C ALA A 62 -2.27 -8.70 -2.63
N ARG A 63 -1.66 -7.95 -3.56
CA ARG A 63 -2.08 -6.61 -3.98
C ARG A 63 -2.06 -6.53 -5.51
N PRO A 64 -3.21 -6.72 -6.16
CA PRO A 64 -3.30 -6.73 -7.62
C PRO A 64 -3.51 -5.33 -8.22
N ALA A 65 -2.97 -5.11 -9.40
CA ALA A 65 -3.26 -3.98 -10.26
C ALA A 65 -3.43 -4.46 -11.71
N TRP A 66 -4.58 -4.16 -12.30
CA TRP A 66 -4.89 -4.58 -13.66
C TRP A 66 -4.09 -3.80 -14.69
N TYR A 67 -3.67 -4.49 -15.76
CA TYR A 67 -3.21 -3.84 -16.97
C TYR A 67 -4.41 -3.32 -17.78
N PRO A 68 -4.20 -2.29 -18.62
CA PRO A 68 -5.24 -1.75 -19.52
C PRO A 68 -5.89 -2.78 -20.45
N ASP A 69 -5.20 -3.91 -20.71
CA ASP A 69 -5.69 -4.98 -21.57
C ASP A 69 -6.72 -5.92 -20.90
N ASN A 70 -7.02 -5.73 -19.61
CA ASN A 70 -7.96 -6.56 -18.82
C ASN A 70 -7.57 -8.04 -18.73
N ARG A 71 -6.35 -8.40 -19.12
CA ARG A 71 -5.85 -9.78 -19.13
C ARG A 71 -4.67 -9.95 -18.18
N ARG A 72 -3.77 -8.97 -18.14
CA ARG A 72 -2.59 -9.02 -17.26
C ARG A 72 -2.84 -8.30 -15.94
N LEU A 73 -2.13 -8.74 -14.91
CA LEU A 73 -2.07 -8.09 -13.61
C LEU A 73 -0.62 -7.91 -13.18
N ALA A 74 -0.29 -6.77 -12.56
CA ALA A 74 0.87 -6.66 -11.70
C ALA A 74 0.42 -7.03 -10.29
N ILE A 75 1.00 -8.06 -9.70
CA ILE A 75 0.64 -8.52 -8.35
C ILE A 75 1.87 -8.39 -7.47
N ALA A 76 1.75 -7.59 -6.40
CA ALA A 76 2.66 -7.64 -5.28
C ALA A 76 2.15 -8.68 -4.28
N PHE A 77 2.96 -9.64 -3.87
CA PHE A 77 2.58 -10.68 -2.92
C PHE A 77 3.76 -11.10 -2.05
N ALA A 78 3.44 -11.65 -0.88
CA ALA A 78 4.41 -12.14 0.08
C ALA A 78 4.54 -13.67 0.06
N SER A 79 5.75 -14.15 0.32
CA SER A 79 6.10 -15.55 0.53
C SER A 79 7.11 -15.68 1.66
N GLN A 80 7.02 -16.74 2.47
CA GLN A 80 8.01 -17.03 3.51
C GLN A 80 9.22 -17.76 2.95
N VAL A 81 10.42 -17.41 3.40
CA VAL A 81 11.68 -18.09 3.10
C VAL A 81 12.47 -18.33 4.38
N ALA A 82 13.10 -19.49 4.50
CA ALA A 82 13.65 -19.95 5.77
C ALA A 82 15.11 -19.54 6.00
N GLY A 83 15.84 -19.07 4.98
CA GLY A 83 17.28 -18.83 5.14
C GLY A 83 17.97 -17.97 4.10
N TRP A 84 19.21 -17.62 4.42
CA TRP A 84 20.09 -16.76 3.64
C TRP A 84 20.25 -17.23 2.21
N ASP A 85 20.33 -18.54 1.95
CA ASP A 85 20.51 -19.05 0.60
C ASP A 85 19.30 -18.74 -0.33
N GLN A 86 18.11 -18.54 0.25
CA GLN A 86 16.92 -18.09 -0.48
C GLN A 86 16.83 -16.55 -0.56
N ILE A 87 17.47 -15.84 0.36
CA ILE A 87 17.48 -14.36 0.43
C ILE A 87 18.58 -13.78 -0.46
N ALA A 88 19.78 -14.37 -0.48
CA ALA A 88 20.94 -13.86 -1.20
C ALA A 88 20.67 -13.56 -2.69
N PRO A 89 19.90 -14.39 -3.45
CA PRO A 89 19.59 -14.11 -4.85
C PRO A 89 18.77 -12.83 -5.10
N ILE A 90 18.21 -12.22 -4.05
CA ILE A 90 17.46 -10.95 -4.13
C ILE A 90 18.41 -9.76 -4.27
N TYR A 91 19.65 -9.89 -3.77
CA TYR A 91 20.61 -8.80 -3.67
C TYR A 91 21.67 -8.88 -4.77
N SER A 92 22.15 -7.72 -5.20
CA SER A 92 23.32 -7.64 -6.07
C SER A 92 24.59 -8.11 -5.34
N PRO A 93 25.65 -8.51 -6.06
CA PRO A 93 26.91 -8.91 -5.44
C PRO A 93 27.51 -7.83 -4.52
N GLN A 94 27.36 -6.54 -4.87
CA GLN A 94 27.81 -5.44 -4.04
C GLN A 94 27.02 -5.38 -2.72
N GLN A 95 25.69 -5.45 -2.79
CA GLN A 95 24.85 -5.46 -1.59
C GLN A 95 25.13 -6.67 -0.70
N ILE A 96 25.43 -7.85 -1.28
CA ILE A 96 25.84 -9.03 -0.49
C ILE A 96 27.13 -8.74 0.30
N GLN A 97 28.12 -8.07 -0.31
CA GLN A 97 29.35 -7.68 0.39
C GLN A 97 29.08 -6.66 1.52
N GLU A 98 28.19 -5.70 1.27
CA GLU A 98 27.75 -4.73 2.30
C GLU A 98 27.05 -5.44 3.46
N ILE A 99 26.13 -6.37 3.17
CA ILE A 99 25.43 -7.20 4.15
C ILE A 99 26.42 -8.05 4.96
N GLU A 100 27.36 -8.72 4.30
CA GLU A 100 28.38 -9.52 4.98
C GLU A 100 29.22 -8.67 5.94
N LYS A 101 29.70 -7.51 5.49
CA LYS A 101 30.48 -6.58 6.31
C LYS A 101 29.66 -6.13 7.53
N ALA A 102 28.42 -5.70 7.30
CA ALA A 102 27.53 -5.27 8.38
C ALA A 102 27.21 -6.40 9.36
N ALA A 103 27.02 -7.64 8.88
CA ALA A 103 26.78 -8.82 9.71
C ALA A 103 27.96 -9.16 10.61
N ARG A 104 29.20 -9.00 10.13
CA ARG A 104 30.41 -9.19 10.96
C ARG A 104 30.46 -8.16 12.09
N THR A 105 30.22 -6.88 11.78
CA THR A 105 30.15 -5.82 12.81
C THR A 105 28.99 -6.06 13.79
N ALA A 106 27.82 -6.48 13.30
CA ALA A 106 26.68 -6.84 14.14
C ALA A 106 27.03 -8.00 15.10
N LYS A 107 27.72 -9.03 14.61
CA LYS A 107 28.18 -10.17 15.44
C LYS A 107 29.00 -9.71 16.63
N GLU A 108 30.04 -8.92 16.38
CA GLU A 108 30.95 -8.43 17.43
C GLU A 108 30.18 -7.70 18.54
N ARG A 109 29.19 -6.89 18.15
CA ARG A 109 28.34 -6.16 19.08
C ARG A 109 27.42 -7.08 19.87
N VAL A 110 26.76 -8.03 19.20
CA VAL A 110 25.90 -9.02 19.87
C VAL A 110 26.72 -9.77 20.92
N LEU A 111 27.93 -10.23 20.59
CA LEU A 111 28.80 -10.93 21.53
C LEU A 111 29.27 -10.04 22.70
N ALA A 112 29.55 -8.77 22.44
CA ALA A 112 29.98 -7.80 23.46
C ALA A 112 28.83 -7.28 24.34
N TYR A 113 27.58 -7.37 23.90
CA TYR A 113 26.44 -6.78 24.60
C TYR A 113 26.07 -7.56 25.88
N ASN A 114 26.12 -6.90 27.04
CA ASN A 114 25.77 -7.51 28.34
C ASN A 114 24.54 -6.86 29.00
N GLY A 115 23.82 -6.00 28.28
CA GLY A 115 22.65 -5.29 28.77
C GLY A 115 21.34 -6.07 28.60
N ASP A 116 20.23 -5.37 28.83
CA ASP A 116 18.90 -5.92 28.55
C ASP A 116 18.68 -6.02 27.03
N TRP A 117 18.55 -7.23 26.51
CA TRP A 117 18.29 -7.48 25.09
C TRP A 117 17.07 -6.77 24.52
N ASN A 118 16.11 -6.35 25.34
CA ASN A 118 14.98 -5.52 24.89
C ASN A 118 15.39 -4.10 24.49
N GLN A 119 16.57 -3.66 24.92
CA GLN A 119 17.17 -2.38 24.59
C GLN A 119 18.26 -2.50 23.53
N PHE A 120 18.63 -3.72 23.13
CA PHE A 120 19.60 -3.92 22.07
C PHE A 120 19.02 -3.42 20.74
N LYS A 121 19.81 -2.59 20.05
CA LYS A 121 19.52 -2.14 18.69
C LYS A 121 20.68 -2.55 17.81
N LEU A 122 20.37 -3.17 16.66
CA LEU A 122 21.27 -3.13 15.53
C LEU A 122 21.34 -1.65 15.14
N ASP A 123 22.52 -1.02 15.14
CA ASP A 123 22.55 0.33 14.57
C ASP A 123 22.29 0.15 13.08
N ALA A 124 21.08 0.52 12.66
CA ALA A 124 20.82 0.71 11.25
C ALA A 124 21.85 1.73 10.79
N GLN A 125 22.69 1.37 9.82
CA GLN A 125 23.38 2.42 9.10
C GLN A 125 22.28 3.28 8.48
N GLU A 126 22.43 4.60 8.51
CA GLU A 126 21.39 5.54 8.01
C GLU A 126 20.97 5.24 6.56
N SER A 127 21.78 4.46 5.82
CA SER A 127 21.53 4.03 4.44
C SER A 127 20.89 2.64 4.29
N HIS A 128 20.47 1.95 5.36
CA HIS A 128 19.84 0.63 5.25
C HIS A 128 18.32 0.71 5.22
N THR A 129 17.70 -0.14 4.39
CA THR A 129 16.26 -0.40 4.52
C THR A 129 16.01 -1.42 5.64
N PRO A 130 14.79 -1.48 6.21
CA PRO A 130 14.40 -2.56 7.11
C PRO A 130 14.63 -3.96 6.51
N GLY A 131 14.39 -4.14 5.21
CA GLY A 131 14.69 -5.37 4.50
C GLY A 131 16.18 -5.72 4.47
N MET A 132 17.06 -4.73 4.31
CA MET A 132 18.51 -4.94 4.37
C MET A 132 18.97 -5.30 5.79
N ASP A 133 18.42 -4.65 6.82
CA ASP A 133 18.69 -5.02 8.22
C ASP A 133 18.23 -6.45 8.54
N ALA A 134 17.07 -6.87 8.01
CA ALA A 134 16.64 -8.26 8.11
C ALA A 134 17.64 -9.20 7.40
N ALA A 135 18.08 -8.87 6.19
CA ALA A 135 19.08 -9.66 5.46
C ALA A 135 20.40 -9.82 6.24
N ILE A 136 20.85 -8.77 6.93
CA ILE A 136 22.03 -8.81 7.82
C ILE A 136 21.84 -9.81 8.96
N LEU A 137 20.66 -9.83 9.58
CA LEU A 137 20.35 -10.80 10.63
C LEU A 137 20.33 -12.24 10.10
N PHE A 138 19.74 -12.49 8.93
CA PHE A 138 19.75 -13.82 8.31
C PHE A 138 21.15 -14.27 7.91
N TYR A 139 22.00 -13.36 7.39
CA TYR A 139 23.41 -13.67 7.12
C TYR A 139 24.15 -14.03 8.41
N LEU A 140 23.99 -13.23 9.46
CA LEU A 140 24.60 -13.45 10.77
C LEU A 140 24.25 -14.83 11.33
N ARG A 141 22.96 -15.19 11.26
CA ARG A 141 22.43 -16.47 11.72
C ARG A 141 22.99 -17.67 10.95
N ASP A 142 23.00 -17.60 9.62
CA ASP A 142 23.26 -18.76 8.78
C ASP A 142 24.73 -18.93 8.41
N LYS A 143 25.48 -17.84 8.30
CA LYS A 143 26.88 -17.85 7.84
C LYS A 143 27.88 -17.53 8.94
N LEU A 144 27.45 -16.91 10.06
CA LEU A 144 28.32 -16.54 11.17
C LEU A 144 27.81 -17.01 12.56
N PRO A 145 27.30 -18.25 12.73
CA PRO A 145 26.62 -18.66 13.96
C PRO A 145 27.54 -18.71 15.20
N ASP A 146 28.86 -18.90 15.03
CA ASP A 146 29.76 -19.20 16.16
C ASP A 146 29.65 -18.21 17.32
N GLY A 147 29.40 -18.72 18.54
CA GLY A 147 29.26 -17.93 19.76
C GLY A 147 27.87 -17.30 19.97
N LEU A 148 27.03 -17.23 18.94
CA LEU A 148 25.67 -16.67 19.05
C LEU A 148 24.71 -17.57 19.83
N PRO A 149 24.68 -18.92 19.63
CA PRO A 149 23.84 -19.80 20.44
C PRO A 149 24.11 -19.65 21.94
N GLU A 150 25.38 -19.63 22.33
CA GLU A 150 25.80 -19.50 23.72
C GLU A 150 25.45 -18.12 24.28
N LYS A 151 25.59 -17.07 23.47
CA LYS A 151 25.30 -15.69 23.87
C LYS A 151 23.82 -15.42 24.04
N LEU A 152 22.98 -15.96 23.15
CA LEU A 152 21.55 -15.69 23.11
C LEU A 152 20.73 -16.69 23.93
N GLY A 153 21.28 -17.87 24.24
CA GLY A 153 20.58 -18.92 25.00
C GLY A 153 19.29 -19.33 24.30
N ASP A 154 18.18 -19.39 25.05
CA ASP A 154 16.86 -19.79 24.51
C ASP A 154 16.40 -18.91 23.34
N LYS A 155 16.81 -17.63 23.30
CA LYS A 155 16.45 -16.70 22.21
C LYS A 155 17.11 -17.07 20.88
N TRP A 156 18.15 -17.89 20.89
CA TRP A 156 18.72 -18.45 19.66
C TRP A 156 17.74 -19.39 18.95
N ILE A 157 16.88 -20.11 19.69
CA ILE A 157 15.89 -21.02 19.10
C ILE A 157 14.91 -20.21 18.25
N ASP A 158 14.33 -19.16 18.83
CA ASP A 158 13.42 -18.24 18.12
C ASP A 158 14.11 -17.62 16.89
N PHE A 159 15.37 -17.19 17.04
CA PHE A 159 16.12 -16.58 15.94
C PHE A 159 16.42 -17.57 14.82
N ARG A 160 16.81 -18.80 15.17
CA ARG A 160 17.10 -19.90 14.24
C ARG A 160 15.86 -20.32 13.44
N GLU A 161 14.70 -20.31 14.07
CA GLU A 161 13.43 -20.76 13.48
C GLU A 161 12.65 -19.63 12.78
N ALA A 162 13.18 -18.40 12.76
CA ALA A 162 12.56 -17.28 12.09
C ALA A 162 12.58 -17.41 10.56
N ASP A 163 11.46 -17.10 9.91
CA ASP A 163 11.31 -17.06 8.45
C ASP A 163 11.23 -15.61 7.94
N ALA A 164 11.96 -15.28 6.88
CA ALA A 164 11.84 -13.96 6.25
C ALA A 164 10.64 -13.90 5.32
N THR A 165 9.94 -12.76 5.34
CA THR A 165 8.93 -12.46 4.32
C THR A 165 9.59 -11.81 3.11
N VAL A 166 9.56 -12.48 1.97
CA VAL A 166 9.98 -11.94 0.67
C VAL A 166 8.75 -11.41 -0.07
N TRP A 167 8.81 -10.15 -0.46
CA TRP A 167 7.84 -9.52 -1.33
C TRP A 167 8.27 -9.61 -2.78
N THR A 168 7.35 -10.06 -3.63
CA THR A 168 7.54 -10.17 -5.08
C THR A 168 6.51 -9.33 -5.80
N LEU A 169 6.97 -8.42 -6.67
CA LEU A 169 6.14 -7.77 -7.68
C LEU A 169 6.34 -8.51 -9.01
N GLN A 170 5.29 -9.14 -9.51
CA GLN A 170 5.34 -9.96 -10.71
C GLN A 170 4.14 -9.73 -11.61
N VAL A 171 4.36 -9.83 -12.92
CA VAL A 171 3.29 -9.79 -13.91
C VAL A 171 2.68 -11.18 -14.03
N PHE A 172 1.36 -11.27 -14.02
CA PHE A 172 0.59 -12.47 -14.27
C PHE A 172 -0.33 -12.29 -15.46
N ASP A 173 -0.64 -13.39 -16.13
CA ASP A 173 -1.58 -13.47 -17.23
C ASP A 173 -2.80 -14.27 -16.81
N LEU A 174 -4.00 -13.69 -16.95
CA LEU A 174 -5.26 -14.35 -16.66
C LEU A 174 -5.98 -14.73 -17.96
N GLU A 175 -6.01 -16.03 -18.26
CA GLU A 175 -6.72 -16.56 -19.42
C GLU A 175 -7.80 -17.55 -18.96
N GLY A 176 -9.06 -17.12 -19.00
CA GLY A 176 -10.18 -17.88 -18.48
C GLY A 176 -10.02 -18.14 -16.98
N GLU A 177 -9.88 -19.41 -16.61
CA GLU A 177 -9.71 -19.83 -15.21
C GLU A 177 -8.24 -20.10 -14.83
N LYS A 178 -7.27 -19.75 -15.69
CA LYS A 178 -5.86 -19.99 -15.44
C LYS A 178 -5.11 -18.68 -15.20
N LEU A 179 -4.40 -18.61 -14.07
CA LEU A 179 -3.44 -17.56 -13.78
C LEU A 179 -2.02 -18.09 -14.04
N THR A 180 -1.29 -17.47 -14.97
CA THR A 180 0.06 -17.88 -15.36
C THR A 180 1.09 -16.85 -14.91
N PRO A 181 2.14 -17.24 -14.14
CA PRO A 181 3.19 -16.32 -13.75
C PRO A 181 4.02 -15.90 -14.96
N GLY A 182 4.22 -14.59 -15.10
CA GLY A 182 5.08 -13.96 -16.09
C GLY A 182 6.34 -13.37 -15.44
N LYS A 183 6.76 -12.21 -15.95
CA LYS A 183 8.02 -11.57 -15.54
C LYS A 183 7.98 -11.06 -14.10
N VAL A 184 9.00 -11.42 -13.31
CA VAL A 184 9.27 -10.79 -12.01
C VAL A 184 9.89 -9.42 -12.24
N LEU A 185 9.27 -8.38 -11.68
CA LEU A 185 9.74 -6.99 -11.78
C LEU A 185 10.61 -6.60 -10.59
N ARG A 186 10.30 -7.13 -9.40
CA ARG A 186 11.08 -6.89 -8.18
C ARG A 186 10.91 -8.04 -7.20
N ARG A 187 12.00 -8.38 -6.51
CA ARG A 187 12.00 -9.11 -5.24
C ARG A 187 12.69 -8.27 -4.19
N THR A 188 12.21 -8.29 -2.96
CA THR A 188 12.79 -7.53 -1.85
C THR A 188 12.28 -8.09 -0.52
N LEU A 189 12.99 -7.80 0.57
CA LEU A 189 12.49 -8.03 1.93
C LEU A 189 11.65 -6.84 2.45
N ASP A 190 11.73 -5.70 1.77
CA ASP A 190 10.87 -4.55 2.04
C ASP A 190 9.47 -4.78 1.45
N GLU A 191 8.45 -4.46 2.22
CA GLU A 191 7.07 -4.60 1.78
C GLU A 191 6.74 -3.71 0.57
N ILE A 192 5.97 -4.27 -0.37
CA ILE A 192 5.53 -3.57 -1.60
C ILE A 192 4.04 -3.25 -1.46
N TRP A 193 3.69 -1.97 -1.44
CA TRP A 193 2.30 -1.50 -1.37
C TRP A 193 1.83 -0.89 -2.69
N MET A 194 0.51 -0.97 -2.89
CA MET A 194 -0.24 -0.20 -3.89
C MET A 194 0.39 -0.18 -5.29
N PRO A 195 0.64 -1.34 -5.94
CA PRO A 195 1.08 -1.31 -7.32
C PRO A 195 0.03 -0.61 -8.20
N ALA A 196 0.49 0.17 -9.18
CA ALA A 196 -0.35 0.83 -10.18
C ALA A 196 0.32 0.76 -11.55
N VAL A 197 -0.39 0.16 -12.50
CA VAL A 197 0.09 0.01 -13.88
C VAL A 197 -0.19 1.31 -14.64
N SER A 198 0.81 1.82 -15.36
CA SER A 198 0.64 2.95 -16.28
C SER A 198 -0.46 2.66 -17.32
N PRO A 199 -1.22 3.67 -17.80
CA PRO A 199 -2.17 3.53 -18.90
C PRO A 199 -1.61 2.92 -20.19
N THR A 200 -0.29 2.97 -20.41
CA THR A 200 0.37 2.32 -21.55
C THR A 200 0.72 0.85 -21.30
N GLY A 201 0.64 0.38 -20.05
CA GLY A 201 1.04 -0.97 -19.64
C GLY A 201 2.55 -1.22 -19.67
N LYS A 202 3.38 -0.17 -19.77
CA LYS A 202 4.85 -0.29 -19.95
C LYS A 202 5.65 0.00 -18.67
N ALA A 203 5.01 0.57 -17.67
CA ALA A 203 5.57 0.79 -16.35
C ALA A 203 4.58 0.41 -15.24
N VAL A 204 5.14 0.06 -14.08
CA VAL A 204 4.40 -0.16 -12.83
C VAL A 204 5.04 0.72 -11.76
N ALA A 205 4.24 1.59 -11.16
CA ALA A 205 4.62 2.35 -9.97
C ALA A 205 4.14 1.61 -8.72
N TYR A 206 4.86 1.74 -7.61
CA TYR A 206 4.52 1.10 -6.34
C TYR A 206 5.20 1.83 -5.18
N LEU A 207 4.75 1.57 -3.96
CA LEU A 207 5.37 2.07 -2.75
C LEU A 207 6.18 0.97 -2.06
N ALA A 208 7.32 1.33 -1.48
CA ALA A 208 8.10 0.45 -0.61
C ALA A 208 8.90 1.29 0.39
N LYS A 209 9.45 0.66 1.45
CA LYS A 209 10.41 1.37 2.32
C LYS A 209 11.64 1.75 1.50
N SER A 210 12.18 2.93 1.80
CA SER A 210 13.35 3.48 1.13
C SER A 210 14.44 3.73 2.15
N ALA A 211 15.68 3.38 1.81
CA ALA A 211 16.87 3.62 2.63
C ALA A 211 17.15 5.12 2.79
N ALA A 212 16.71 5.94 1.84
CA ALA A 212 16.90 7.38 1.88
C ALA A 212 15.88 8.11 2.77
N ALA A 213 14.94 7.39 3.38
CA ALA A 213 13.82 7.97 4.09
C ALA A 213 13.93 7.72 5.60
N GLN A 214 13.36 8.62 6.41
CA GLN A 214 13.27 8.40 7.86
C GLN A 214 12.48 7.14 8.19
N LYS A 215 12.67 6.71 9.45
CA LYS A 215 11.87 5.66 10.08
C LYS A 215 10.40 5.97 9.83
N ASP A 216 9.74 5.08 9.12
CA ASP A 216 8.33 5.13 8.72
C ASP A 216 7.93 5.82 7.41
N ALA A 217 8.83 6.56 6.75
CA ALA A 217 8.56 7.07 5.41
C ALA A 217 8.45 5.94 4.36
N VAL A 218 7.62 6.16 3.35
CA VAL A 218 7.47 5.27 2.19
C VAL A 218 7.95 6.00 0.94
N GLY A 219 8.73 5.30 0.12
CA GLY A 219 9.22 5.79 -1.14
C GLY A 219 8.34 5.36 -2.30
N LEU A 220 8.20 6.24 -3.29
CA LEU A 220 7.56 5.93 -4.57
C LEU A 220 8.62 5.40 -5.55
N PHE A 221 8.39 4.23 -6.12
CA PHE A 221 9.27 3.61 -7.10
C PHE A 221 8.53 3.40 -8.41
N VAL A 222 9.29 3.33 -9.50
CA VAL A 222 8.80 2.91 -10.82
C VAL A 222 9.68 1.82 -11.40
N ALA A 223 9.05 0.77 -11.94
CA ALA A 223 9.71 -0.33 -12.63
C ALA A 223 9.18 -0.44 -14.07
N SER A 224 10.07 -0.72 -15.02
CA SER A 224 9.65 -1.05 -16.39
C SER A 224 9.10 -2.48 -16.44
N THR A 225 8.03 -2.70 -17.20
CA THR A 225 7.49 -4.04 -17.43
C THR A 225 8.41 -4.88 -18.33
N ASN A 226 9.35 -4.23 -19.02
CA ASN A 226 10.44 -4.88 -19.76
C ASN A 226 11.63 -5.25 -18.85
N GLY A 227 11.56 -5.01 -17.54
CA GLY A 227 12.60 -5.33 -16.56
C GLY A 227 13.61 -4.20 -16.33
N GLY A 228 14.70 -4.52 -15.63
CA GLY A 228 15.66 -3.55 -15.10
C GLY A 228 15.38 -3.23 -13.63
N GLU A 229 16.31 -2.51 -13.00
CA GLU A 229 16.15 -2.12 -11.60
C GLU A 229 15.06 -1.05 -11.45
N PRO A 230 14.14 -1.21 -10.47
CA PRO A 230 13.22 -0.15 -10.12
C PRO A 230 13.96 1.11 -9.68
N ARG A 231 13.39 2.27 -10.00
CA ARG A 231 13.99 3.57 -9.69
C ARG A 231 13.14 4.33 -8.69
N LEU A 232 13.81 4.86 -7.67
CA LEU A 232 13.20 5.75 -6.69
C LEU A 232 12.82 7.07 -7.36
N ILE A 233 11.57 7.50 -7.14
CA ILE A 233 11.04 8.80 -7.54
C ILE A 233 11.22 9.80 -6.40
N HIS A 234 10.74 9.44 -5.21
CA HIS A 234 10.81 10.28 -4.02
C HIS A 234 10.81 9.40 -2.77
N ALA A 235 11.59 9.76 -1.76
CA ALA A 235 11.84 8.93 -0.58
C ALA A 235 10.71 8.98 0.46
N ASN A 236 9.94 10.07 0.49
CA ASN A 236 8.86 10.29 1.45
C ASN A 236 7.60 10.78 0.73
N VAL A 237 6.68 9.87 0.42
CA VAL A 237 5.42 10.15 -0.26
C VAL A 237 4.21 9.74 0.57
N ALA A 238 3.05 10.28 0.24
CA ALA A 238 1.79 9.75 0.72
C ALA A 238 1.43 8.44 -0.01
N MET A 239 0.49 7.69 0.57
CA MET A 239 -0.02 6.44 0.02
C MET A 239 -0.65 6.64 -1.35
N GLY A 240 -1.36 7.75 -1.56
CA GLY A 240 -1.96 8.00 -2.84
C GLY A 240 -1.01 8.67 -3.82
N PHE A 241 -0.97 8.07 -5.00
CA PHE A 241 -0.34 8.57 -6.21
C PHE A 241 -1.16 8.07 -7.40
N ASP A 242 -0.93 8.63 -8.57
CA ASP A 242 -1.63 8.24 -9.79
C ASP A 242 -0.81 8.51 -11.06
N TRP A 243 -1.20 7.86 -12.15
CA TRP A 243 -0.64 8.13 -13.47
C TRP A 243 -1.48 9.18 -14.19
N SER A 244 -0.82 10.08 -14.91
CA SER A 244 -1.49 10.89 -15.93
C SER A 244 -2.13 9.98 -16.99
N ALA A 245 -3.18 10.46 -17.66
CA ALA A 245 -3.92 9.67 -18.65
C ALA A 245 -3.07 9.19 -19.83
N ASP A 246 -2.00 9.91 -20.19
CA ASP A 246 -1.02 9.51 -21.21
C ASP A 246 0.01 8.48 -20.71
N GLY A 247 0.00 8.17 -19.41
CA GLY A 247 0.91 7.25 -18.74
C GLY A 247 2.38 7.69 -18.68
N ARG A 248 2.65 8.99 -18.89
CA ARG A 248 4.02 9.53 -18.91
C ARG A 248 4.46 10.15 -17.59
N THR A 249 3.50 10.60 -16.80
CA THR A 249 3.74 11.40 -15.60
C THR A 249 3.10 10.71 -14.40
N LEU A 250 3.78 10.73 -13.27
CA LEU A 250 3.22 10.38 -11.98
C LEU A 250 2.83 11.66 -11.23
N VAL A 251 1.65 11.66 -10.61
CA VAL A 251 1.25 12.65 -9.60
C VAL A 251 1.28 11.99 -8.22
N TYR A 252 1.81 12.69 -7.22
CA TYR A 252 1.95 12.19 -5.86
C TYR A 252 1.95 13.36 -4.87
N LEU A 253 1.70 13.08 -3.59
CA LEU A 253 2.00 14.01 -2.51
C LEU A 253 3.34 13.62 -1.89
N CYS A 254 4.23 14.58 -1.65
CA CYS A 254 5.51 14.36 -0.98
C CYS A 254 5.72 15.32 0.19
N GLY A 255 6.39 14.82 1.22
CA GLY A 255 6.96 15.64 2.30
C GLY A 255 8.45 15.88 2.07
N PRO A 256 9.17 16.50 3.01
CA PRO A 256 10.61 16.62 2.98
C PRO A 256 11.28 15.24 2.89
N ALA A 257 12.33 15.13 2.08
CA ALA A 257 13.01 13.87 1.81
C ALA A 257 13.72 13.31 3.06
N ASP A 258 14.21 14.19 3.91
CA ASP A 258 14.82 13.86 5.20
C ASP A 258 13.79 13.35 6.23
N GLY A 259 12.49 13.43 5.93
CA GLY A 259 11.42 13.04 6.83
C GLY A 259 11.19 14.06 7.94
N GLY A 260 9.95 14.47 8.14
CA GLY A 260 9.58 15.25 9.32
C GLY A 260 9.64 14.37 10.57
N ASN A 261 9.94 14.97 11.73
CA ASN A 261 9.81 14.27 13.01
C ASN A 261 8.32 13.93 13.25
N GLU A 262 8.02 12.74 13.79
CA GLU A 262 6.64 12.23 13.97
C GLU A 262 5.70 13.18 14.75
N SER A 263 6.27 14.05 15.59
CA SER A 263 5.53 15.03 16.40
C SER A 263 5.30 16.37 15.72
N ASN A 264 5.84 16.58 14.51
CA ASN A 264 5.83 17.86 13.82
C ASN A 264 4.86 17.89 12.65
N VAL A 265 4.10 18.98 12.61
CA VAL A 265 3.36 19.45 11.43
C VAL A 265 4.35 19.56 10.26
N THR A 266 4.17 18.69 9.26
CA THR A 266 5.06 18.65 8.10
C THR A 266 4.35 19.29 6.91
N LEU A 267 4.97 20.30 6.31
CA LEU A 267 4.54 20.83 5.03
C LEU A 267 5.09 19.95 3.90
N GLY A 268 4.28 19.72 2.88
CA GLY A 268 4.64 19.00 1.69
C GLY A 268 4.10 19.66 0.44
N SER A 269 4.17 18.94 -0.67
CA SER A 269 3.68 19.38 -1.97
C SER A 269 2.85 18.30 -2.67
N VAL A 270 1.88 18.72 -3.47
CA VAL A 270 1.35 17.93 -4.57
C VAL A 270 2.27 18.17 -5.76
N SER A 271 2.88 17.10 -6.27
CA SER A 271 3.91 17.19 -7.30
C SER A 271 3.64 16.25 -8.45
N THR A 272 4.19 16.59 -9.61
CA THR A 272 4.23 15.72 -10.77
C THR A 272 5.65 15.46 -11.21
N ILE A 273 5.92 14.29 -11.77
CA ILE A 273 7.20 13.96 -12.37
C ILE A 273 7.05 13.14 -13.65
N GLN A 274 7.70 13.59 -14.72
CA GLN A 274 7.73 12.84 -15.97
C GLN A 274 8.70 11.66 -15.84
N VAL A 275 8.20 10.44 -16.03
CA VAL A 275 8.98 9.19 -15.89
C VAL A 275 9.05 8.38 -17.18
N ALA A 276 8.16 8.62 -18.15
CA ALA A 276 8.16 7.90 -19.42
C ALA A 276 8.15 8.80 -20.66
N ALA A 277 8.78 8.30 -21.72
CA ALA A 277 8.75 8.85 -23.06
C ALA A 277 7.38 8.61 -23.74
N GLU A 278 7.18 9.14 -24.94
CA GLU A 278 5.94 8.98 -25.71
C GLU A 278 5.62 7.52 -26.05
N ASP A 279 6.66 6.70 -26.25
CA ASP A 279 6.49 5.28 -26.48
C ASP A 279 6.23 4.50 -25.18
N GLY A 280 6.16 5.16 -24.01
CA GLY A 280 5.96 4.56 -22.69
C GLY A 280 7.20 3.89 -22.09
N SER A 281 8.37 3.97 -22.74
CA SER A 281 9.63 3.56 -22.12
C SER A 281 10.03 4.52 -21.00
N LEU A 282 10.71 4.02 -19.95
CA LEU A 282 11.18 4.89 -18.88
C LEU A 282 12.30 5.82 -19.39
N LEU A 283 12.20 7.11 -19.04
CA LEU A 283 13.25 8.08 -19.31
C LEU A 283 14.54 7.69 -18.59
N PRO A 284 15.74 7.96 -19.14
CA PRO A 284 17.00 7.62 -18.47
C PRO A 284 17.21 8.37 -17.15
N THR A 285 16.66 9.58 -17.02
CA THR A 285 16.72 10.42 -15.82
C THR A 285 15.34 11.02 -15.53
N PHE A 286 14.99 11.17 -14.25
CA PHE A 286 13.75 11.84 -13.81
C PHE A 286 14.11 13.20 -13.22
N ASN A 287 14.13 14.23 -14.06
CA ASN A 287 14.60 15.57 -13.68
C ASN A 287 13.57 16.68 -13.94
N LYS A 288 12.34 16.31 -14.28
CA LYS A 288 11.21 17.22 -14.53
C LYS A 288 10.17 17.05 -13.44
N GLN A 289 10.59 17.23 -12.18
CA GLN A 289 9.65 17.34 -11.07
C GLN A 289 9.14 18.77 -11.02
N GLU A 290 7.83 18.92 -10.86
CA GLU A 290 7.14 20.19 -10.70
C GLU A 290 6.23 20.11 -9.48
N ASP A 291 6.38 21.07 -8.57
CA ASP A 291 5.55 21.20 -7.37
C ASP A 291 4.41 22.18 -7.67
N HIS A 292 3.17 21.77 -7.40
CA HIS A 292 1.97 22.52 -7.82
C HIS A 292 1.25 23.19 -6.67
N VAL A 293 1.15 22.52 -5.52
CA VAL A 293 0.39 23.00 -4.35
C VAL A 293 1.15 22.66 -3.08
N GLY A 294 1.31 23.63 -2.18
CA GLY A 294 1.77 23.36 -0.81
C GLY A 294 0.63 22.80 0.04
N VAL A 295 0.88 21.72 0.77
CA VAL A 295 -0.12 21.01 1.59
C VAL A 295 0.41 20.72 2.98
N LEU A 296 -0.48 20.47 3.94
CA LEU A 296 -0.08 19.72 5.13
C LEU A 296 0.13 18.27 4.71
N PHE A 297 1.35 17.75 4.87
CA PHE A 297 1.68 16.40 4.47
C PHE A 297 1.14 15.40 5.49
N SER A 298 0.47 14.37 4.97
CA SER A 298 0.10 13.17 5.70
C SER A 298 0.30 11.97 4.79
N GLN A 299 0.88 10.89 5.32
CA GLN A 299 1.06 9.66 4.56
C GLN A 299 -0.27 9.05 4.10
N LEU A 300 -1.39 9.41 4.76
CA LEU A 300 -2.71 8.86 4.47
C LEU A 300 -3.44 9.61 3.34
N PHE A 301 -2.91 10.74 2.87
CA PHE A 301 -3.54 11.51 1.81
C PHE A 301 -3.39 10.87 0.44
N ASN A 302 -4.28 11.29 -0.47
CA ASN A 302 -4.44 10.71 -1.78
C ASN A 302 -4.52 11.78 -2.86
N VAL A 303 -4.05 11.43 -4.06
CA VAL A 303 -4.12 12.26 -5.26
C VAL A 303 -4.47 11.42 -6.47
N ARG A 304 -5.19 12.04 -7.41
CA ARG A 304 -5.58 11.48 -8.69
C ARG A 304 -5.31 12.49 -9.80
N ALA A 305 -4.84 12.00 -10.94
CA ALA A 305 -4.75 12.78 -12.16
C ALA A 305 -6.04 12.57 -12.96
N LEU A 306 -6.71 13.67 -13.30
CA LEU A 306 -7.89 13.63 -14.17
C LEU A 306 -7.46 13.59 -15.63
N ARG A 307 -8.32 13.04 -16.50
CA ARG A 307 -8.08 12.92 -17.95
C ARG A 307 -7.84 14.26 -18.65
N ASP A 308 -8.39 15.34 -18.11
CA ASP A 308 -8.22 16.69 -18.65
C ASP A 308 -6.98 17.42 -18.13
N GLY A 309 -6.16 16.75 -17.32
CA GLY A 309 -4.91 17.27 -16.76
C GLY A 309 -5.05 17.92 -15.37
N ARG A 310 -6.27 18.07 -14.85
CA ARG A 310 -6.47 18.55 -13.47
C ARG A 310 -5.99 17.53 -12.45
N LEU A 311 -5.61 17.99 -11.27
CA LEU A 311 -5.18 17.17 -10.15
C LEU A 311 -6.22 17.27 -9.03
N MET A 312 -6.75 16.13 -8.58
CA MET A 312 -7.65 16.07 -7.42
C MET A 312 -6.93 15.42 -6.25
N PHE A 313 -6.99 16.02 -5.07
CA PHE A 313 -6.26 15.53 -3.90
C PHE A 313 -7.02 15.75 -2.60
N SER A 314 -6.75 14.91 -1.61
CA SER A 314 -7.21 15.09 -0.23
C SER A 314 -6.17 15.87 0.57
N SER A 315 -6.64 16.87 1.33
CA SER A 315 -5.81 17.62 2.26
C SER A 315 -6.70 18.34 3.29
N VAL A 316 -6.15 19.32 4.00
CA VAL A 316 -6.84 20.14 5.00
C VAL A 316 -6.78 21.62 4.63
N GLU A 317 -7.82 22.37 4.99
CA GLU A 317 -7.86 23.83 4.86
C GLU A 317 -7.37 24.44 6.19
N PHE A 318 -6.27 25.20 6.16
CA PHE A 318 -5.77 25.94 7.33
C PHE A 318 -5.12 27.25 6.90
N SER A 319 -5.05 28.22 7.79
CA SER A 319 -4.42 29.52 7.56
C SER A 319 -3.22 29.70 8.48
N LEU A 320 -2.15 30.31 7.98
CA LEU A 320 -0.97 30.64 8.77
C LEU A 320 -0.95 32.15 9.10
N PRO A 321 -0.48 32.56 10.29
CA PRO A 321 -0.01 31.71 11.40
C PRO A 321 -1.15 30.95 12.11
N ALA A 322 -0.84 29.79 12.69
CA ALA A 322 -1.79 28.92 13.41
C ALA A 322 -1.14 28.32 14.66
N THR A 323 -1.95 28.02 15.67
CA THR A 323 -1.57 27.22 16.84
C THR A 323 -1.95 25.75 16.66
N ASN A 324 -1.46 24.86 17.54
CA ASN A 324 -1.89 23.45 17.55
C ASN A 324 -3.40 23.29 17.74
N ARG A 325 -4.08 24.25 18.39
CA ARG A 325 -5.54 24.24 18.55
C ARG A 325 -6.29 24.60 17.27
N ASP A 326 -5.63 25.35 16.38
CA ASP A 326 -6.18 25.74 15.08
C ASP A 326 -5.94 24.66 14.01
N MET A 327 -5.20 23.59 14.35
CA MET A 327 -4.92 22.51 13.42
C MET A 327 -6.21 21.78 13.01
N PRO A 328 -6.50 21.70 11.71
CA PRO A 328 -7.74 21.12 11.22
C PRO A 328 -7.83 19.63 11.57
N GLN A 329 -8.96 19.23 12.14
CA GLN A 329 -9.25 17.84 12.49
C GLN A 329 -10.01 17.09 11.39
N ARG A 330 -10.19 17.75 10.24
CA ARG A 330 -11.03 17.29 9.13
C ARG A 330 -10.32 17.53 7.82
N TRP A 331 -10.37 16.54 6.95
CA TRP A 331 -9.87 16.64 5.59
C TRP A 331 -11.00 17.00 4.63
N THR A 332 -10.64 17.40 3.41
CA THR A 332 -11.57 17.61 2.30
C THR A 332 -10.88 17.31 0.97
N LEU A 333 -11.63 17.35 -0.13
CA LEU A 333 -11.08 17.23 -1.48
C LEU A 333 -10.87 18.61 -2.10
N PHE A 334 -9.77 18.73 -2.81
CA PHE A 334 -9.41 19.89 -3.61
C PHE A 334 -9.15 19.47 -5.05
N VAL A 335 -9.31 20.42 -5.96
CA VAL A 335 -8.91 20.28 -7.36
C VAL A 335 -8.07 21.48 -7.78
N LEU A 336 -7.04 21.21 -8.57
CA LEU A 336 -6.19 22.21 -9.22
C LEU A 336 -6.17 21.94 -10.73
N ASP A 337 -6.19 23.00 -11.54
CA ASP A 337 -5.77 22.94 -12.94
C ASP A 337 -4.34 23.49 -13.06
N PRO A 338 -3.32 22.65 -13.34
CA PRO A 338 -1.93 23.10 -13.49
C PRO A 338 -1.72 24.15 -14.59
N ARG A 339 -2.64 24.25 -15.56
CA ARG A 339 -2.57 25.25 -16.64
C ARG A 339 -3.02 26.64 -16.18
N THR A 340 -3.79 26.70 -15.09
CA THR A 340 -4.26 27.93 -14.47
C THR A 340 -3.99 27.87 -12.96
N PRO A 341 -2.72 27.92 -12.52
CA PRO A 341 -2.33 27.58 -11.15
C PRO A 341 -2.77 28.61 -10.10
N ALA A 342 -3.49 29.67 -10.50
CA ALA A 342 -3.90 30.76 -9.63
C ALA A 342 -4.98 30.36 -8.59
N SER A 343 -5.59 29.17 -8.69
CA SER A 343 -6.63 28.76 -7.75
C SER A 343 -6.65 27.25 -7.48
N VAL A 344 -6.60 26.89 -6.20
CA VAL A 344 -7.00 25.59 -5.69
C VAL A 344 -8.46 25.68 -5.26
N LEU A 345 -9.31 24.79 -5.76
CA LEU A 345 -10.75 24.82 -5.49
C LEU A 345 -11.15 23.67 -4.57
N ARG A 346 -11.92 23.99 -3.53
CA ARG A 346 -12.55 22.97 -2.68
C ARG A 346 -13.68 22.28 -3.45
N VAL A 347 -13.69 20.95 -3.43
CA VAL A 347 -14.64 20.13 -4.17
C VAL A 347 -15.83 19.73 -3.30
N LEU A 348 -15.58 19.34 -2.04
CA LEU A 348 -16.67 18.92 -1.15
C LEU A 348 -17.31 20.14 -0.45
N PRO A 349 -18.63 20.12 -0.23
CA PRO A 349 -19.32 21.11 0.59
C PRO A 349 -18.68 21.33 1.96
N ARG A 350 -18.91 22.50 2.57
CA ARG A 350 -18.32 22.85 3.88
C ARG A 350 -18.97 22.09 5.05
N ASP A 351 -20.20 21.62 4.86
CA ASP A 351 -20.95 20.78 5.79
C ASP A 351 -20.56 19.30 5.71
N PHE A 352 -19.88 18.86 4.64
CA PHE A 352 -19.25 17.55 4.62
C PHE A 352 -18.13 17.49 5.67
N SER A 353 -18.24 16.55 6.61
CA SER A 353 -17.40 16.49 7.80
C SER A 353 -17.06 15.05 8.16
N GLU A 354 -15.88 14.60 7.75
CA GLU A 354 -15.28 13.36 8.22
C GLU A 354 -13.97 13.66 8.98
N PRO A 355 -13.70 12.95 10.09
CA PRO A 355 -12.41 13.05 10.77
C PRO A 355 -11.29 12.55 9.85
N ILE A 356 -10.06 12.96 10.16
CA ILE A 356 -8.87 12.37 9.54
C ILE A 356 -8.65 10.99 10.17
N GLU A 357 -9.11 9.95 9.49
CA GLU A 357 -8.77 8.57 9.82
C GLU A 357 -7.98 7.90 8.69
N MET A 358 -7.44 6.74 9.00
CA MET A 358 -6.55 5.93 8.18
C MET A 358 -7.09 5.65 6.76
N THR A 359 -8.39 5.42 6.63
CA THR A 359 -9.06 5.12 5.36
C THR A 359 -9.65 6.36 4.71
N SER A 360 -9.98 7.39 5.49
CA SER A 360 -10.93 8.41 5.05
C SER A 360 -10.43 9.19 3.83
N ALA A 361 -9.13 9.44 3.78
CA ALA A 361 -8.53 10.21 2.70
C ALA A 361 -8.24 9.42 1.40
N LEU A 362 -8.48 8.10 1.37
CA LEU A 362 -8.23 7.21 0.21
C LEU A 362 -9.40 7.12 -0.79
N PHE A 363 -9.94 8.28 -1.17
CA PHE A 363 -11.07 8.37 -2.10
C PHE A 363 -10.84 7.65 -3.45
N GLN A 364 -11.91 7.22 -4.11
CA GLN A 364 -11.85 6.58 -5.44
C GLN A 364 -12.75 7.32 -6.43
N LEU A 365 -12.17 7.79 -7.53
CA LEU A 365 -12.91 8.38 -8.64
C LEU A 365 -13.59 7.30 -9.48
N ALA A 366 -14.81 7.58 -9.91
CA ALA A 366 -15.49 6.78 -10.93
C ALA A 366 -14.69 6.84 -12.25
N PRO A 367 -14.74 5.80 -13.11
CA PRO A 367 -13.99 5.79 -14.36
C PRO A 367 -14.36 6.91 -15.36
N ASP A 368 -15.51 7.55 -15.21
CA ASP A 368 -15.91 8.74 -15.98
C ASP A 368 -15.59 10.07 -15.28
N GLU A 369 -14.98 10.02 -14.10
CA GLU A 369 -14.58 11.17 -13.28
C GLU A 369 -15.75 12.07 -12.86
N LYS A 370 -16.99 11.59 -12.92
CA LYS A 370 -18.19 12.36 -12.54
C LYS A 370 -18.60 12.18 -11.08
N ARG A 371 -18.10 11.13 -10.45
CA ARG A 371 -18.43 10.75 -9.07
C ARG A 371 -17.19 10.33 -8.32
N VAL A 372 -17.25 10.44 -6.99
CA VAL A 372 -16.21 9.96 -6.09
C VAL A 372 -16.82 9.19 -4.93
N LEU A 373 -16.20 8.04 -4.61
CA LEU A 373 -16.44 7.31 -3.38
C LEU A 373 -15.48 7.82 -2.32
N ILE A 374 -16.04 8.17 -1.18
CA ILE A 374 -15.32 8.68 -0.04
C ILE A 374 -15.48 7.66 1.09
N PRO A 375 -14.40 6.94 1.44
CA PRO A 375 -14.36 6.18 2.68
C PRO A 375 -14.56 7.16 3.85
N GLY A 376 -15.45 6.83 4.77
CA GLY A 376 -15.64 7.57 6.01
C GLY A 376 -15.05 6.82 7.19
N SER A 377 -15.23 7.39 8.38
CA SER A 377 -14.80 6.74 9.62
C SER A 377 -15.44 5.36 9.78
N LYS A 378 -14.68 4.39 10.30
CA LYS A 378 -15.18 3.06 10.67
C LYS A 378 -15.96 2.31 9.57
N GLY A 379 -15.48 2.40 8.33
CA GLY A 379 -16.08 1.69 7.19
C GLY A 379 -17.34 2.31 6.60
N ARG A 380 -17.71 3.55 7.01
CA ARG A 380 -18.74 4.32 6.29
C ARG A 380 -18.33 4.58 4.85
N VAL A 381 -19.31 4.75 3.97
CA VAL A 381 -19.07 5.06 2.55
C VAL A 381 -20.03 6.13 2.09
N TYR A 382 -19.48 7.19 1.50
CA TYR A 382 -20.23 8.27 0.88
C TYR A 382 -19.98 8.28 -0.63
N LEU A 383 -21.02 8.59 -1.39
CA LEU A 383 -20.96 8.87 -2.82
C LEU A 383 -21.19 10.36 -3.02
N PHE A 384 -20.28 11.03 -3.70
CA PHE A 384 -20.44 12.43 -4.09
C PHE A 384 -20.49 12.55 -5.61
N ASP A 385 -21.47 13.30 -6.12
CA ASP A 385 -21.66 13.58 -7.53
C ASP A 385 -21.22 15.01 -7.86
N PHE A 386 -20.26 15.17 -8.77
CA PHE A 386 -19.72 16.49 -9.11
C PHE A 386 -20.71 17.35 -9.91
N THR A 387 -21.68 16.74 -10.58
CA THR A 387 -22.65 17.46 -11.41
C THR A 387 -23.73 18.09 -10.55
N SER A 388 -24.29 17.33 -9.61
CA SER A 388 -25.31 17.86 -8.69
C SER A 388 -24.72 18.59 -7.49
N GLY A 389 -23.48 18.28 -7.11
CA GLY A 389 -22.86 18.76 -5.87
C GLY A 389 -23.44 18.08 -4.63
N GLU A 390 -24.17 16.98 -4.79
CA GLU A 390 -24.81 16.27 -3.69
C GLU A 390 -23.93 15.13 -3.16
N SER A 391 -23.92 14.97 -1.83
CA SER A 391 -23.33 13.82 -1.14
C SER A 391 -24.43 12.90 -0.60
N LYS A 392 -24.29 11.60 -0.83
CA LYS A 392 -25.18 10.55 -0.31
C LYS A 392 -24.39 9.56 0.54
N ALA A 393 -24.83 9.31 1.77
CA ALA A 393 -24.33 8.18 2.55
C ALA A 393 -24.85 6.87 1.93
N VAL A 394 -23.95 6.06 1.39
CA VAL A 394 -24.26 4.72 0.85
C VAL A 394 -24.28 3.69 1.97
N GLN A 395 -23.41 3.89 2.97
CA GLN A 395 -23.28 3.05 4.16
C GLN A 395 -22.96 3.94 5.36
N ALA A 396 -23.84 3.95 6.36
CA ALA A 396 -23.70 4.79 7.56
C ALA A 396 -23.31 4.00 8.83
N GLU A 397 -23.52 2.69 8.83
CA GLU A 397 -23.23 1.83 9.98
C GLU A 397 -21.75 1.47 10.05
N GLU A 398 -21.25 1.30 11.27
CA GLU A 398 -19.86 0.96 11.56
C GLU A 398 -19.56 -0.50 11.17
N VAL A 399 -18.40 -0.71 10.55
CA VAL A 399 -17.87 -2.03 10.19
C VAL A 399 -16.73 -2.36 11.15
N VAL A 400 -16.63 -3.64 11.57
CA VAL A 400 -15.51 -4.11 12.39
C VAL A 400 -14.17 -3.82 11.71
N ASP A 401 -13.16 -3.38 12.47
CA ASP A 401 -11.92 -2.82 11.94
C ASP A 401 -11.24 -3.70 10.88
N ARG A 402 -11.15 -5.02 11.13
CA ARG A 402 -10.53 -5.98 10.20
C ARG A 402 -11.27 -6.13 8.86
N ALA A 403 -12.56 -5.78 8.82
CA ALA A 403 -13.38 -5.90 7.61
C ALA A 403 -13.43 -4.58 6.80
N GLN A 404 -12.88 -3.49 7.33
CA GLN A 404 -12.81 -2.22 6.61
C GLN A 404 -11.96 -2.36 5.35
N ILE A 405 -12.46 -1.82 4.23
CA ILE A 405 -11.75 -1.77 2.95
C ILE A 405 -11.97 -0.42 2.29
N VAL A 406 -11.06 -0.05 1.38
CA VAL A 406 -11.35 1.01 0.41
C VAL A 406 -12.38 0.47 -0.58
N PRO A 407 -13.53 1.17 -0.81
CA PRO A 407 -14.52 0.73 -1.78
C PRO A 407 -13.92 0.77 -3.19
N ALA A 408 -14.45 -0.02 -4.13
CA ALA A 408 -13.86 -0.17 -5.45
C ALA A 408 -14.91 -0.04 -6.56
N TRP A 409 -14.69 0.89 -7.49
CA TRP A 409 -15.51 1.01 -8.69
C TRP A 409 -15.33 -0.21 -9.59
N ARG A 410 -16.45 -0.75 -10.07
CA ARG A 410 -16.51 -1.75 -11.13
C ARG A 410 -16.62 -1.08 -12.50
N ASN A 411 -17.49 -0.08 -12.59
CA ASN A 411 -17.71 0.73 -13.78
C ASN A 411 -18.26 2.10 -13.34
N ASN A 412 -18.76 2.91 -14.27
CA ASN A 412 -19.25 4.25 -13.95
C ASN A 412 -20.37 4.24 -12.90
N ALA A 413 -21.24 3.22 -12.89
CA ALA A 413 -22.47 3.18 -12.10
C ALA A 413 -22.49 2.10 -11.01
N GLU A 414 -21.47 1.26 -10.92
CA GLU A 414 -21.43 0.11 -10.02
C GLU A 414 -20.12 0.09 -9.24
N PHE A 415 -20.20 -0.26 -7.96
CA PHE A 415 -19.03 -0.39 -7.10
C PHE A 415 -19.27 -1.40 -5.97
N THR A 416 -18.19 -1.86 -5.35
CA THR A 416 -18.22 -2.79 -4.23
C THR A 416 -17.68 -2.14 -2.96
N PHE A 417 -18.28 -2.46 -1.83
CA PHE A 417 -17.88 -2.02 -0.48
C PHE A 417 -18.22 -3.10 0.55
N VAL A 418 -17.76 -2.97 1.79
CA VAL A 418 -18.14 -3.90 2.88
C VAL A 418 -19.19 -3.23 3.77
N ARG A 419 -20.25 -3.98 4.09
CA ARG A 419 -21.26 -3.60 5.10
C ARG A 419 -21.11 -4.46 6.36
N PRO A 420 -21.54 -4.00 7.54
CA PRO A 420 -21.55 -4.84 8.73
C PRO A 420 -22.50 -6.01 8.54
N TYR A 421 -22.14 -7.13 9.14
CA TYR A 421 -22.90 -8.35 9.09
C TYR A 421 -22.91 -8.99 10.48
N LYS A 422 -24.09 -9.43 10.93
CA LYS A 422 -24.23 -10.22 12.15
C LYS A 422 -24.57 -11.66 11.80
N SER A 423 -23.81 -12.60 12.36
CA SER A 423 -24.09 -14.03 12.21
C SER A 423 -25.39 -14.41 12.94
N PRO A 424 -25.99 -15.59 12.64
CA PRO A 424 -27.10 -16.12 13.43
C PRO A 424 -26.81 -16.26 14.92
N GLU A 425 -25.55 -16.48 15.29
CA GLU A 425 -25.03 -16.55 16.67
C GLU A 425 -24.77 -15.17 17.28
N GLY A 426 -25.04 -14.08 16.55
CA GLY A 426 -24.87 -12.70 17.01
C GLY A 426 -23.45 -12.16 16.93
N LYS A 427 -22.54 -12.85 16.26
CA LYS A 427 -21.15 -12.44 16.07
C LYS A 427 -21.03 -11.35 15.01
N ASP A 428 -20.13 -10.39 15.23
CA ASP A 428 -19.91 -9.28 14.30
C ASP A 428 -18.89 -9.64 13.21
N GLY A 429 -19.22 -9.31 11.96
CA GLY A 429 -18.39 -9.55 10.79
C GLY A 429 -18.68 -8.55 9.68
N GLY A 430 -18.24 -8.89 8.46
CA GLY A 430 -18.45 -8.08 7.26
C GLY A 430 -19.15 -8.86 6.15
N GLU A 431 -19.86 -8.15 5.28
CA GLU A 431 -20.34 -8.70 4.02
C GLU A 431 -19.94 -7.78 2.86
N LEU A 432 -19.19 -8.35 1.91
CA LEU A 432 -18.91 -7.65 0.67
C LEU A 432 -20.22 -7.44 -0.09
N THR A 433 -20.44 -6.21 -0.53
CA THR A 433 -21.71 -5.72 -1.06
C THR A 433 -21.46 -5.04 -2.39
N HIS A 434 -22.30 -5.33 -3.37
CA HIS A 434 -22.31 -4.70 -4.68
C HIS A 434 -23.42 -3.66 -4.72
N TRP A 435 -23.06 -2.42 -5.00
CA TRP A 435 -23.97 -1.31 -5.21
C TRP A 435 -24.28 -1.15 -6.70
N LYS A 436 -25.57 -1.16 -7.06
CA LYS A 436 -26.08 -0.98 -8.43
C LYS A 436 -27.45 -0.33 -8.40
N SER A 437 -27.63 0.72 -9.21
CA SER A 437 -28.91 1.42 -9.36
C SER A 437 -29.56 1.79 -8.02
N ASP A 438 -28.79 2.42 -7.12
CA ASP A 438 -29.22 2.79 -5.76
C ASP A 438 -29.59 1.64 -4.83
N THR A 439 -29.34 0.38 -5.23
CA THR A 439 -29.56 -0.79 -4.41
C THR A 439 -28.24 -1.45 -4.01
N ALA A 440 -28.19 -1.95 -2.78
CA ALA A 440 -27.05 -2.69 -2.24
C ALA A 440 -27.42 -4.16 -2.12
N GLN A 441 -26.61 -5.04 -2.72
CA GLN A 441 -26.87 -6.48 -2.77
C GLN A 441 -25.65 -7.25 -2.26
N PRO A 442 -25.85 -8.34 -1.48
CA PRO A 442 -24.75 -9.20 -1.06
C PRO A 442 -23.94 -9.67 -2.26
N PHE A 443 -22.62 -9.55 -2.19
CA PHE A 443 -21.69 -10.00 -3.21
C PHE A 443 -20.83 -11.11 -2.62
N GLY A 444 -20.85 -12.29 -3.25
CA GLY A 444 -20.10 -13.43 -2.75
C GLY A 444 -20.75 -14.22 -1.62
N LYS A 445 -22.07 -14.15 -1.47
CA LYS A 445 -22.82 -14.95 -0.47
C LYS A 445 -22.57 -16.46 -0.60
N ALA A 446 -22.30 -16.94 -1.81
CA ALA A 446 -22.02 -18.34 -2.12
C ALA A 446 -20.53 -18.71 -2.05
N TRP A 447 -19.66 -17.80 -1.61
CA TRP A 447 -18.24 -18.10 -1.47
C TRP A 447 -18.00 -19.11 -0.35
N PRO A 448 -17.07 -20.07 -0.54
CA PRO A 448 -16.61 -20.94 0.53
C PRO A 448 -16.09 -20.13 1.73
N GLU A 449 -16.28 -20.68 2.92
CA GLU A 449 -15.82 -20.06 4.18
C GLU A 449 -14.34 -19.68 4.13
N GLU A 450 -13.50 -20.51 3.52
CA GLU A 450 -12.07 -20.24 3.34
C GLU A 450 -11.74 -18.95 2.58
N THR A 451 -12.66 -18.44 1.75
CA THR A 451 -12.49 -17.17 1.01
C THR A 451 -12.85 -15.97 1.90
N ARG A 452 -13.69 -16.19 2.92
CA ARG A 452 -14.18 -15.18 3.87
C ARG A 452 -13.35 -15.13 5.15
N ASP A 453 -12.69 -16.24 5.47
CA ASP A 453 -11.90 -16.47 6.68
C ASP A 453 -10.84 -15.39 6.92
N GLY A 454 -10.79 -14.90 8.14
CA GLY A 454 -9.91 -13.81 8.60
C GLY A 454 -10.16 -12.42 7.98
N TRP A 455 -11.22 -12.25 7.18
CA TRP A 455 -11.63 -10.93 6.65
C TRP A 455 -13.10 -10.63 6.91
N LEU A 456 -14.01 -11.42 6.32
CA LEU A 456 -15.46 -11.20 6.39
C LEU A 456 -16.14 -12.09 7.44
N SER A 457 -15.53 -13.21 7.81
CA SER A 457 -16.12 -14.20 8.73
C SER A 457 -16.35 -13.61 10.12
N PRO A 458 -17.55 -13.72 10.72
CA PRO A 458 -17.87 -13.22 12.06
C PRO A 458 -16.98 -13.79 13.17
N GLU A 459 -16.68 -13.00 14.21
CA GLU A 459 -15.89 -13.42 15.38
C GLU A 459 -16.69 -13.46 16.68
#